data_AF-G4YFY3-F1
#
_entry.id   AF-G4YFY3-F1
#
_cell.length_a   1.000
_cell.length_b   1.000
_cell.length_c   1.000
_cell.angle_alpha   90.00
_cell.angle_beta   90.00
_cell.angle_gamma   90.00
#
_symmetry.space_group_name_H-M   'P 1'
#
loop_
_entity.id
_entity.type
_entity.pdbx_description
1 polymer ?
#
loop_
_entity_poly.entity_id
_entity_poly.type
_entity_poly.pdbx_seq_one_letter_code
_entity_poly.pdbx_strand_id
1 'polypeptide(L)'
;RSTWVLPGDHVHVKNLEWGRAIEKLCGEYAKSVGLKGIQLKPVLSKLWLLGPGGYLERLRDDESKRCWGKLVLHLPSEEYRGGDLVVYEGGKEKCRYGFGKKTGIESLTAQYAVY
;
A
#
# COMPACT_ATOMS: atom_id res chain seq x y z
N ARG A 1 14.29 4.12 17.18
CA ARG A 1 13.60 3.51 16.01
C ARG A 1 12.47 4.45 15.62
N SER A 2 12.51 5.00 14.40
CA SER A 2 11.50 5.94 13.87
C SER A 2 10.47 5.24 12.97
N THR A 3 10.26 3.93 13.20
CA THR A 3 9.39 3.08 12.38
C THR A 3 8.43 2.39 13.33
N TRP A 4 7.14 2.53 13.08
CA TRP A 4 6.07 1.88 13.81
C TRP A 4 5.23 1.05 12.84
N VAL A 5 4.94 -0.19 13.23
CA VAL A 5 4.10 -1.12 12.47
C VAL A 5 2.90 -1.48 13.34
N LEU A 6 1.72 -1.06 12.90
CA LEU A 6 0.47 -1.33 13.58
C LEU A 6 -0.24 -2.48 12.85
N PRO A 7 -0.62 -3.56 13.54
CA PRO A 7 -1.49 -4.59 12.99
C PRO A 7 -2.81 -4.00 12.46
N GLY A 8 -3.31 -4.54 11.35
CA GLY A 8 -4.50 -3.98 10.68
C GLY A 8 -5.78 -4.06 11.52
N ASP A 9 -5.91 -5.05 12.39
CA ASP A 9 -6.99 -5.20 13.37
C ASP A 9 -6.97 -4.14 14.48
N HIS A 10 -5.83 -3.46 14.67
CA HIS A 10 -5.71 -2.32 15.59
C HIS A 10 -6.02 -0.97 14.92
N VAL A 11 -6.31 -0.94 13.62
CA VAL A 11 -6.49 0.28 12.84
C VAL A 11 -7.88 0.31 12.20
N HIS A 12 -8.62 1.39 12.46
CA HIS A 12 -9.96 1.58 11.91
C HIS A 12 -9.97 2.78 10.96
N VAL A 13 -10.25 2.53 9.68
CA VAL A 13 -10.45 3.59 8.69
C VAL A 13 -11.89 4.09 8.80
N LYS A 14 -12.07 5.32 9.31
CA LYS A 14 -13.39 5.92 9.52
C LYS A 14 -13.94 6.67 8.31
N ASN A 15 -13.08 6.99 7.33
CA ASN A 15 -13.51 7.71 6.13
C ASN A 15 -14.19 6.75 5.15
N LEU A 16 -15.50 6.93 4.94
CA LEU A 16 -16.29 6.07 4.04
C LEU A 16 -15.88 6.19 2.57
N GLU A 17 -15.41 7.36 2.13
CA GLU A 17 -14.94 7.56 0.75
C GLU A 17 -13.68 6.74 0.46
N TRP A 18 -12.84 6.52 1.48
CA TRP A 18 -11.70 5.62 1.36
C TRP A 18 -12.14 4.17 1.15
N GLY A 19 -13.12 3.71 1.91
CA GLY A 19 -13.70 2.38 1.73
C GLY A 19 -14.19 2.17 0.29
N ARG A 20 -14.99 3.11 -0.22
CA ARG A 20 -15.50 3.07 -1.60
C ARG A 20 -14.38 3.08 -2.65
N ALA A 21 -13.37 3.92 -2.48
CA ALA A 21 -12.25 3.99 -3.40
C ALA A 21 -11.43 2.69 -3.43
N ILE A 22 -11.17 2.10 -2.25
CA ILE A 22 -10.44 0.83 -2.14
C ILE A 22 -11.23 -0.31 -2.77
N GLU A 23 -12.54 -0.39 -2.53
CA GLU A 23 -13.40 -1.40 -3.16
C GLU A 23 -13.41 -1.28 -4.69
N LYS A 24 -13.47 -0.05 -5.21
CA LYS A 24 -13.36 0.21 -6.65
C LYS A 24 -12.03 -0.28 -7.22
N LEU A 25 -10.92 0.04 -6.56
CA LEU A 25 -9.58 -0.42 -6.95
C LEU A 25 -9.46 -1.94 -6.94
N CYS A 26 -10.03 -2.61 -5.93
CA CYS A 26 -10.10 -4.08 -5.89
C CYS A 26 -10.87 -4.65 -7.10
N GLY A 27 -11.97 -4.02 -7.50
CA GLY A 27 -12.74 -4.42 -8.67
C GLY A 27 -11.99 -4.21 -9.99
N GLU A 28 -11.27 -3.10 -10.14
CA GLU A 28 -10.42 -2.85 -11.31
C GLU A 28 -9.25 -3.84 -11.39
N TYR A 29 -8.61 -4.12 -10.26
CA TYR A 29 -7.54 -5.12 -10.20
C TYR A 29 -8.05 -6.53 -10.51
N ALA A 30 -9.19 -6.96 -9.95
CA ALA A 30 -9.80 -8.26 -10.25
C ALA A 30 -10.01 -8.43 -11.76
N LYS A 31 -10.48 -7.37 -12.44
CA LYS A 31 -10.63 -7.37 -13.91
C LYS A 31 -9.28 -7.47 -14.62
N SER A 32 -8.25 -6.75 -14.19
CA SER A 32 -6.94 -6.76 -14.83
C SER A 32 -6.25 -8.13 -14.74
N VAL A 33 -6.49 -8.89 -13.67
CA VAL A 33 -5.94 -10.24 -13.49
C VAL A 33 -6.86 -11.36 -13.99
N GLY A 34 -7.97 -11.02 -14.65
CA GLY A 34 -8.86 -12.00 -15.27
C GLY A 34 -9.83 -12.72 -14.32
N LEU A 35 -9.98 -12.24 -13.09
CA LEU A 35 -10.91 -12.78 -12.08
C LEU A 35 -12.35 -12.32 -12.36
N LYS A 36 -12.94 -12.85 -13.44
CA LYS A 36 -14.31 -12.51 -13.85
C LYS A 36 -15.33 -13.07 -12.86
N GLY A 37 -16.23 -12.20 -12.37
CA GLY A 37 -17.30 -12.57 -11.45
C GLY A 37 -16.84 -12.85 -10.01
N ILE A 38 -15.57 -12.65 -9.68
CA ILE A 38 -15.03 -12.82 -8.33
C ILE A 38 -14.92 -11.44 -7.67
N GLN A 39 -15.56 -11.28 -6.52
CA GLN A 39 -15.41 -10.09 -5.70
C GLN A 39 -14.21 -10.23 -4.76
N LEU A 40 -13.15 -9.46 -5.03
CA LEU A 40 -12.04 -9.33 -4.10
C LEU A 40 -12.45 -8.46 -2.91
N LYS A 41 -12.22 -8.95 -1.69
CA LYS A 41 -12.47 -8.21 -0.46
C LYS A 41 -11.17 -7.59 0.05
N PRO A 42 -11.09 -6.26 0.21
CA PRO A 42 -9.92 -5.63 0.82
C PRO A 42 -9.84 -6.00 2.30
N VAL A 43 -8.64 -6.34 2.77
CA VAL A 43 -8.36 -6.58 4.18
C VAL A 43 -7.16 -5.72 4.57
N LEU A 44 -7.35 -4.80 5.52
CA LEU A 44 -6.24 -4.02 6.05
C LEU A 44 -5.32 -4.96 6.83
N SER A 45 -4.09 -5.13 6.33
CA SER A 45 -3.13 -6.03 6.97
C SER A 45 -2.28 -5.35 8.03
N LYS A 46 -1.83 -4.11 7.76
CA LYS A 46 -0.99 -3.30 8.65
C LYS A 46 -0.97 -1.84 8.20
N LEU A 47 -0.66 -0.95 9.15
CA LEU A 47 -0.31 0.44 8.90
C LEU A 47 1.15 0.67 9.29
N TRP A 48 1.88 1.37 8.42
CA TRP A 48 3.25 1.79 8.66
C TRP A 48 3.30 3.29 8.90
N LEU A 49 3.95 3.68 9.99
CA LEU A 49 4.27 5.06 10.28
C LEU A 49 5.80 5.18 10.31
N LEU A 50 6.34 6.04 9.46
CA LEU A 50 7.77 6.28 9.32
C LEU A 50 8.04 7.74 9.64
N GLY A 51 8.82 7.98 10.68
CA GLY A 51 9.39 9.28 10.99
C GLY A 51 10.69 9.54 10.22
N PRO A 52 11.38 10.66 10.49
CA PRO A 52 12.65 10.99 9.84
C PRO A 52 13.65 9.84 9.92
N GLY A 53 14.23 9.46 8.76
CA GLY A 53 15.18 8.36 8.63
C GLY A 53 14.60 6.96 8.85
N GLY A 54 13.29 6.85 9.07
CA GLY A 54 12.59 5.58 9.20
C GLY A 54 12.56 4.82 7.88
N TYR A 55 12.77 3.51 7.95
CA TYR A 55 12.64 2.62 6.81
C TYR A 55 12.07 1.27 7.28
N LEU A 56 11.66 0.46 6.31
CA LEU A 56 11.32 -0.94 6.52
C LEU A 56 12.41 -1.77 5.88
N GLU A 57 12.93 -2.73 6.64
CA GLU A 57 13.79 -3.76 6.06
C GLU A 57 13.01 -4.54 5.00
N ARG A 58 13.74 -5.24 4.12
CA ARG A 58 13.12 -6.12 3.14
C ARG A 58 12.36 -7.22 3.87
N LEU A 59 11.03 -7.15 3.84
CA LEU A 59 10.16 -8.15 4.42
C LEU A 59 9.68 -9.10 3.34
N ARG A 60 9.77 -10.41 3.60
CA ARG A 60 9.06 -11.40 2.80
C ARG A 60 7.57 -11.27 3.10
N ASP A 61 6.77 -11.33 2.05
CA ASP A 61 5.35 -11.39 2.20
C ASP A 61 4.93 -12.71 2.82
N ASP A 62 4.08 -12.62 3.85
CA ASP A 62 3.50 -13.79 4.50
C ASP A 62 2.48 -14.45 3.55
N GLU A 63 2.89 -15.56 2.94
CA GLU A 63 2.09 -16.39 2.04
C GLU A 63 1.03 -17.23 2.76
N SER A 64 1.04 -17.28 4.11
CA SER A 64 0.07 -18.07 4.88
C SER A 64 -1.36 -17.52 4.77
N LYS A 65 -1.51 -16.22 4.46
CA LYS A 65 -2.79 -15.60 4.17
C LYS A 65 -3.05 -15.69 2.67
N ARG A 66 -4.08 -16.45 2.27
CA ARG A 66 -4.54 -16.54 0.88
C ARG A 66 -5.02 -15.16 0.38
N CYS A 67 -4.13 -14.39 -0.24
CA CYS A 67 -4.44 -13.13 -0.91
C CYS A 67 -4.07 -13.18 -2.39
N TRP A 68 -4.85 -12.50 -3.23
CA TRP A 68 -4.58 -12.40 -4.67
C TRP A 68 -3.52 -11.37 -5.04
N GLY A 69 -3.27 -10.40 -4.15
CA GLY A 69 -2.28 -9.34 -4.34
C GLY A 69 -2.27 -8.39 -3.14
N LYS A 70 -1.32 -7.45 -3.13
CA LYS A 70 -1.18 -6.45 -2.08
C LYS A 70 -1.40 -5.05 -2.61
N LEU A 71 -2.37 -4.35 -2.04
CA LEU A 71 -2.56 -2.92 -2.24
C LEU A 71 -1.82 -2.15 -1.16
N VAL A 72 -0.87 -1.30 -1.55
CA VAL A 72 -0.20 -0.34 -0.66
C VAL A 72 -0.72 1.04 -0.97
N LEU A 73 -1.20 1.74 0.06
CA LEU A 73 -1.62 3.13 -0.01
C LEU A 73 -0.59 3.98 0.74
N HIS A 74 0.00 4.94 0.05
CA HIS A 74 0.84 5.97 0.66
C HIS A 74 -0.01 7.19 0.95
N LEU A 75 -0.14 7.54 2.23
CA LEU A 75 -0.83 8.75 2.65
C LEU A 75 -0.06 9.99 2.17
N PRO A 76 -0.75 11.05 1.74
CA PRO A 76 -0.09 12.29 1.37
C PRO A 76 0.70 12.89 2.53
N SER A 77 1.84 13.51 2.23
CA SER A 77 2.66 14.23 3.19
C SER A 77 3.39 15.38 2.50
N GLU A 78 3.30 16.59 3.08
CA GLU A 78 4.01 17.76 2.59
C GLU A 78 5.44 17.85 3.14
N GLU A 79 5.64 17.35 4.36
CA GLU A 79 6.90 17.47 5.10
C GLU A 79 7.87 16.32 4.78
N TYR A 80 7.35 15.10 4.61
CA TYR A 80 8.18 13.90 4.45
C TYR A 80 8.30 13.51 2.98
N ARG A 81 9.55 13.37 2.52
CA ARG A 81 9.91 12.91 1.17
C ARG A 81 10.52 11.51 1.20
N GLY A 82 10.44 10.80 0.09
CA GLY A 82 10.88 9.42 -0.03
C GLY A 82 9.71 8.45 0.13
N GLY A 83 9.95 7.28 0.71
CA GLY A 83 8.92 6.24 0.83
C GLY A 83 8.79 5.36 -0.42
N ASP A 84 9.85 5.24 -1.22
CA ASP A 84 9.90 4.31 -2.35
C ASP A 84 9.49 2.91 -1.89
N LEU A 85 8.44 2.37 -2.52
CA LEU A 85 8.11 0.96 -2.37
C LEU A 85 8.87 0.17 -3.41
N VAL A 86 9.76 -0.70 -2.95
CA VAL A 86 10.55 -1.59 -3.81
C VAL A 86 10.07 -3.03 -3.62
N VAL A 87 9.63 -3.65 -4.71
CA VAL A 87 9.17 -5.03 -4.72
C VAL A 87 10.27 -5.92 -5.29
N TYR A 88 10.59 -7.00 -4.60
CA TYR A 88 11.60 -7.97 -5.01
C TYR A 88 10.97 -9.32 -5.33
N GLU A 89 11.42 -9.95 -6.41
CA GLU A 89 11.03 -11.30 -6.81
C GLU A 89 12.28 -12.12 -7.12
N GLY A 90 12.39 -13.33 -6.56
CA GLY A 90 13.58 -14.17 -6.75
C GLY A 90 14.91 -13.54 -6.34
N GLY A 91 14.89 -12.60 -5.37
CA GLY A 91 16.10 -11.90 -4.93
C GLY A 91 16.40 -10.60 -5.68
N LYS A 92 15.76 -10.35 -6.82
CA LYS A 92 16.02 -9.18 -7.70
C LYS A 92 14.92 -8.14 -7.58
N GLU A 93 15.26 -6.87 -7.78
CA GLU A 93 14.27 -5.79 -7.85
C GLU A 93 13.36 -6.03 -9.07
N LYS A 94 12.06 -6.19 -8.82
CA LYS A 94 11.03 -6.39 -9.85
C LYS A 94 10.46 -5.06 -10.30
N CYS A 95 10.09 -4.22 -9.36
CA CYS A 95 9.57 -2.88 -9.61
C CYS A 95 9.78 -1.93 -8.43
N ARG A 96 9.74 -0.64 -8.72
CA ARG A 96 9.86 0.45 -7.75
C ARG A 96 8.78 1.49 -7.99
N TYR A 97 8.03 1.79 -6.94
CA TYR A 97 7.01 2.84 -6.93
C TYR A 97 7.54 4.03 -6.14
N GLY A 98 7.76 5.15 -6.83
CA GLY A 98 8.29 6.39 -6.24
C GLY A 98 7.22 7.19 -5.53
N PHE A 99 6.79 6.75 -4.35
CA PHE A 99 5.89 7.53 -3.51
C PHE A 99 6.58 8.79 -2.94
N GLY A 100 5.79 9.77 -2.49
CA GLY A 100 6.30 10.95 -1.76
C GLY A 100 7.29 11.85 -2.53
N LYS A 101 7.49 11.62 -3.84
CA LYS A 101 8.37 12.42 -4.69
C LYS A 101 7.67 13.62 -5.34
N LYS A 102 6.34 13.66 -5.29
CA LYS A 102 5.54 14.75 -5.84
C LYS A 102 5.62 15.98 -4.93
N THR A 103 5.56 17.17 -5.51
CA THR A 103 5.63 18.46 -4.80
C THR A 103 4.37 19.29 -5.04
N GLY A 104 4.05 20.19 -4.11
CA GLY A 104 2.86 21.03 -4.21
C GLY A 104 1.56 20.23 -4.06
N ILE A 105 0.48 20.64 -4.72
CA ILE A 105 -0.85 20.03 -4.60
C ILE A 105 -0.84 18.52 -4.93
N GLU A 106 0.05 18.07 -5.81
CA GLU A 106 0.16 16.65 -6.16
C GLU A 106 0.67 15.77 -5.01
N SER A 107 1.40 16.35 -4.05
CA SER A 107 1.83 15.66 -2.83
C SER A 107 0.66 15.35 -1.89
N LEU A 108 -0.46 16.06 -2.05
CA LEU A 108 -1.72 15.87 -1.30
C LEU A 108 -2.60 14.75 -1.89
N THR A 109 -2.21 14.19 -3.03
CA THR A 109 -2.93 13.07 -3.64
C THR A 109 -2.39 11.74 -3.12
N ALA A 110 -3.28 10.87 -2.64
CA ALA A 110 -2.91 9.53 -2.23
C ALA A 110 -2.31 8.74 -3.40
N GLN A 111 -1.19 8.07 -3.17
CA GLN A 111 -0.52 7.24 -4.17
C GLN A 111 -0.68 5.77 -3.80
N TYR A 112 -0.79 4.90 -4.80
CA TYR A 112 -1.00 3.49 -4.56
C TYR A 112 -0.21 2.60 -5.49
N ALA A 113 0.03 1.37 -5.05
CA ALA A 113 0.61 0.30 -5.86
C ALA A 113 -0.10 -1.02 -5.56
N VAL A 114 -0.23 -1.85 -6.59
CA VAL A 114 -0.66 -3.24 -6.46
C VAL A 114 0.43 -4.14 -7.04
N TYR A 115 0.83 -5.16 -6.28
CA TYR A 115 1.83 -6.15 -6.68
C TYR A 115 1.47 -7.56 -6.17
#